data_AF-A0AAV9CBC6-F1
#
_entry.id   AF-A0AAV9CBC6-F1
#
_cell.length_a   1.000
_cell.length_b   1.000
_cell.length_c   1.000
_cell.angle_alpha   90.00
_cell.angle_beta   90.00
_cell.angle_gamma   90.00
#
_symmetry.space_group_name_H-M   'P 1'
#
loop_
_entity.id
_entity.type
_entity.pdbx_description
1 polymer ?
#
loop_
_entity_poly.entity_id
_entity_poly.type
_entity_poly.pdbx_seq_one_letter_code
_entity_poly.pdbx_strand_id
1 'polypeptide(L)'
;MELFFPANDETHHKRIFRGNRLHICVGAFLVWLSFMLVTPRIPHSPSLHVFADMRNFLGVPNTLNVISNFPFLVVGVVGLVLCLHGNCFGISLKWEVWGWAFFYMGITAIAFGSSYYHLKPDDSRLLWDRLPMMIAITSLFSSFVIERMDERIGVTCLFSLHLVVLFSILYERIFDDLRVYLMFHIIPCVAIPMMAFMLPPKYTHSRFWFWAAGFYVLAKFEAC
;
A
#
# COMPACT_ATOMS: atom_id res chain seq x y z
N MET A 1 34.92 16.47 7.24
CA MET A 1 35.09 16.15 5.81
C MET A 1 33.71 16.21 5.19
N GLU A 2 33.30 17.40 4.76
CA GLU A 2 31.98 17.63 4.16
C GLU A 2 31.98 17.07 2.74
N LEU A 3 31.21 16.02 2.51
CA LEU A 3 30.92 15.54 1.17
C LEU A 3 29.90 16.50 0.55
N PHE A 4 30.42 17.43 -0.25
CA PHE A 4 29.67 18.32 -1.11
C PHE A 4 28.96 17.48 -2.18
N PHE A 5 27.70 17.11 -1.94
CA PHE A 5 26.84 16.58 -3.00
C PHE A 5 26.50 17.73 -3.96
N PRO A 6 26.80 17.62 -5.28
CA PRO A 6 26.58 18.71 -6.20
C PRO A 6 25.08 18.90 -6.45
N ALA A 7 24.55 20.09 -6.14
CA ALA A 7 23.16 20.51 -6.37
C ALA A 7 22.69 20.43 -7.85
N ASN A 8 23.60 20.11 -8.77
CA ASN A 8 23.34 20.04 -10.21
C ASN A 8 22.63 18.73 -10.63
N ASP A 9 22.74 17.66 -9.83
CA ASP A 9 22.20 16.33 -10.20
C ASP A 9 20.70 16.20 -9.84
N GLU A 10 20.30 16.71 -8.67
CA GLU A 10 18.89 16.73 -8.25
C GLU A 10 17.97 17.51 -9.21
N THR A 11 18.50 18.60 -9.78
CA THR A 11 17.74 19.45 -10.72
C THR A 11 17.56 18.79 -12.09
N HIS A 12 18.51 17.95 -12.50
CA HIS A 12 18.47 17.23 -13.77
C HIS A 12 17.45 16.08 -13.74
N HIS A 13 17.45 15.25 -12.69
CA HIS A 13 16.45 14.17 -12.52
C HIS A 13 15.02 14.70 -12.40
N LYS A 14 14.81 15.78 -11.63
CA LYS A 14 13.50 16.44 -11.52
C LYS A 14 13.04 17.03 -12.86
N ARG A 15 13.95 17.53 -13.70
CA ARG A 15 13.64 18.05 -15.06
C ARG A 15 13.24 16.95 -16.03
N ILE A 16 14.00 15.84 -16.09
CA ILE A 16 13.69 14.69 -16.95
C ILE A 16 12.30 14.13 -16.61
N PHE A 17 12.02 13.92 -15.31
CA PHE A 17 10.71 13.45 -14.89
C PHE A 17 9.62 14.43 -15.28
N ARG A 18 9.82 15.75 -15.10
CA ARG A 18 8.81 16.78 -15.39
C ARG A 18 8.44 16.89 -16.88
N GLY A 19 9.41 16.73 -17.79
CA GLY A 19 9.16 16.71 -19.24
C GLY A 19 8.49 15.43 -19.73
N ASN A 20 8.81 14.29 -19.11
CA ASN A 20 8.35 12.97 -19.58
C ASN A 20 7.16 12.39 -18.81
N ARG A 21 6.55 13.12 -17.85
CA ARG A 21 5.45 12.59 -17.01
C ARG A 21 4.31 12.02 -17.84
N LEU A 22 3.89 12.74 -18.87
CA LEU A 22 2.79 12.28 -19.72
C LEU A 22 3.15 10.97 -20.41
N HIS A 23 4.36 10.86 -20.97
CA HIS A 23 4.83 9.63 -21.62
C HIS A 23 4.95 8.47 -20.63
N ILE A 24 5.41 8.72 -19.41
CA ILE A 24 5.49 7.69 -18.36
C ILE A 24 4.09 7.24 -17.94
N CYS A 25 3.16 8.17 -17.71
CA CYS A 25 1.78 7.85 -17.35
C CYS A 25 1.06 7.10 -18.48
N VAL A 26 1.22 7.54 -19.73
CA VAL A 26 0.66 6.86 -20.91
C VAL A 26 1.27 5.48 -21.07
N GLY A 27 2.60 5.35 -20.94
CA GLY A 27 3.29 4.07 -20.99
C GLY A 27 2.80 3.11 -19.90
N ALA A 28 2.70 3.58 -18.66
CA ALA A 28 2.18 2.79 -17.54
C ALA A 28 0.71 2.37 -17.77
N PHE A 29 -0.12 3.27 -18.29
CA PHE A 29 -1.52 2.96 -18.63
C PHE A 29 -1.62 1.94 -19.76
N LEU A 30 -0.78 2.05 -20.79
CA LEU A 30 -0.75 1.08 -21.90
C LEU A 30 -0.29 -0.30 -21.41
N VAL A 31 0.75 -0.37 -20.57
CA VAL A 31 1.19 -1.63 -19.95
C VAL A 31 0.08 -2.23 -19.10
N TRP A 32 -0.60 -1.41 -18.29
CA TRP A 32 -1.74 -1.84 -17.48
C TRP A 32 -2.88 -2.39 -18.36
N LEU A 33 -3.21 -1.68 -19.45
CA LEU A 33 -4.26 -2.07 -20.39
C LEU A 33 -3.89 -3.38 -21.11
N SER A 34 -2.65 -3.51 -21.59
CA SER A 34 -2.16 -4.75 -22.19
C SER A 34 -2.23 -5.92 -21.22
N PHE A 35 -1.84 -5.73 -19.95
CA PHE A 35 -1.97 -6.75 -18.92
C PHE A 35 -3.44 -7.19 -18.74
N MET A 36 -4.38 -6.24 -18.67
CA MET A 36 -5.82 -6.53 -18.54
C MET A 36 -6.43 -7.21 -19.77
N LEU A 37 -5.87 -7.02 -20.96
CA LEU A 37 -6.35 -7.68 -22.19
C LEU A 37 -5.76 -9.08 -22.37
N VAL A 38 -4.50 -9.28 -21.98
CA VAL A 38 -3.77 -10.54 -22.21
C VAL A 38 -4.04 -11.57 -21.11
N THR A 39 -4.19 -11.12 -19.86
CA THR A 39 -4.43 -12.04 -18.74
C THR A 39 -5.90 -12.42 -18.65
N PRO A 40 -6.23 -13.72 -18.46
CA PRO A 40 -7.61 -14.10 -18.20
C PRO A 40 -8.08 -13.50 -16.87
N ARG A 41 -9.38 -13.26 -16.77
CA ARG A 41 -10.03 -12.84 -15.51
C ARG A 41 -9.69 -13.83 -14.39
N ILE A 42 -9.41 -13.29 -13.20
CA ILE A 42 -9.09 -14.08 -12.01
C ILE A 42 -10.28 -13.99 -11.04
N PRO A 43 -11.20 -14.98 -11.04
CA PRO A 43 -12.35 -15.00 -10.15
C PRO A 43 -11.97 -15.37 -8.72
N HIS A 44 -12.88 -15.14 -7.77
CA HIS A 44 -12.75 -15.72 -6.44
C HIS A 44 -12.71 -17.25 -6.53
N SER A 45 -11.78 -17.85 -5.80
CA SER A 45 -11.77 -19.31 -5.61
C SER A 45 -12.56 -19.66 -4.34
N PRO A 46 -13.46 -20.67 -4.36
CA PRO A 46 -14.13 -21.14 -3.16
C PRO A 46 -13.15 -21.58 -2.05
N SER A 47 -11.94 -22.01 -2.41
CA SER A 47 -10.90 -22.39 -1.45
C SER A 47 -10.35 -21.22 -0.64
N LEU A 48 -10.59 -19.97 -1.06
CA LEU A 48 -10.08 -18.76 -0.40
C LEU A 48 -10.63 -18.59 1.03
N HIS A 49 -11.80 -19.16 1.30
CA HIS A 49 -12.45 -19.09 2.61
C HIS A 49 -12.07 -20.24 3.55
N VAL A 50 -11.29 -21.22 3.07
CA VAL A 50 -10.86 -22.38 3.85
C VAL A 50 -9.50 -22.07 4.45
N PHE A 51 -9.47 -21.79 5.76
CA PHE A 51 -8.23 -21.49 6.47
C PHE A 51 -7.57 -22.75 7.02
N ALA A 52 -6.25 -22.69 7.18
CA ALA A 52 -5.50 -23.72 7.91
C ALA A 52 -5.89 -23.76 9.39
N ASP A 53 -6.21 -22.60 9.97
CA ASP A 53 -6.75 -22.52 11.32
C ASP A 53 -8.27 -22.70 11.32
N MET A 54 -8.73 -23.85 11.80
CA MET A 54 -10.15 -24.16 12.00
C MET A 54 -10.51 -24.27 13.49
N ARG A 55 -9.60 -23.84 14.38
CA ARG A 55 -9.82 -23.90 15.84
C ARG A 55 -10.89 -22.89 16.26
N ASN A 56 -11.61 -23.24 17.32
CA ASN A 56 -12.59 -22.39 17.95
C ASN A 56 -12.31 -22.32 19.46
N PHE A 57 -11.49 -21.35 19.86
CA PHE A 57 -11.24 -21.04 21.26
C PHE A 57 -12.24 -19.99 21.75
N LEU A 58 -12.86 -20.24 22.89
CA LEU A 58 -13.76 -19.31 23.58
C LEU A 58 -14.94 -18.82 22.71
N GLY A 59 -15.40 -19.63 21.73
CA GLY A 59 -16.51 -19.28 20.84
C GLY A 59 -16.12 -18.45 19.61
N VAL A 60 -14.83 -18.17 19.41
CA VAL A 60 -14.31 -17.40 18.27
C VAL A 60 -13.80 -18.38 17.19
N PRO A 61 -14.46 -18.51 16.02
CA PRO A 61 -13.97 -19.35 14.92
C PRO A 61 -12.68 -18.76 14.30
N ASN A 62 -11.84 -19.62 13.73
CA ASN A 62 -10.55 -19.24 13.12
C ASN A 62 -9.71 -18.37 14.08
N THR A 63 -9.66 -18.79 15.35
CA THR A 63 -9.25 -17.92 16.46
C THR A 63 -7.87 -17.29 16.26
N LEU A 64 -6.89 -18.05 15.74
CA LEU A 64 -5.56 -17.50 15.53
C LEU A 64 -5.54 -16.44 14.44
N ASN A 65 -6.34 -16.61 13.38
CA ASN A 65 -6.46 -15.60 12.33
C ASN A 65 -7.08 -14.29 12.86
N VAL A 66 -8.08 -14.41 13.75
CA VAL A 66 -8.69 -13.24 14.40
C VAL A 66 -7.72 -12.56 15.36
N ILE A 67 -7.04 -13.33 16.23
CA ILE A 67 -6.11 -12.78 17.22
C ILE A 67 -4.88 -12.16 16.56
N SER A 68 -4.39 -12.72 15.44
CA SER A 68 -3.26 -12.16 14.69
C SER A 68 -3.53 -10.78 14.10
N ASN A 69 -4.78 -10.29 14.15
CA ASN A 69 -5.12 -8.92 13.75
C ASN A 69 -4.85 -7.87 14.83
N PHE A 70 -4.72 -8.28 16.10
CA PHE A 70 -4.49 -7.37 17.21
C PHE A 70 -3.20 -6.54 17.08
N PRO A 71 -2.06 -7.10 16.63
CA PRO A 71 -0.86 -6.30 16.35
C PRO A 71 -1.09 -5.16 15.36
N PHE A 72 -1.91 -5.35 14.31
CA PHE A 72 -2.26 -4.26 13.39
C PHE A 72 -3.03 -3.15 14.10
N LEU A 73 -3.96 -3.49 15.00
CA LEU A 73 -4.69 -2.49 15.78
C LEU A 73 -3.74 -1.65 16.65
N VAL A 74 -2.82 -2.30 17.36
CA VAL A 74 -1.85 -1.61 18.22
C VAL A 74 -0.95 -0.68 17.41
N VAL A 75 -0.32 -1.19 16.35
CA VAL A 75 0.59 -0.40 15.50
C VAL A 75 -0.17 0.73 14.79
N GLY A 76 -1.35 0.44 14.27
CA GLY A 76 -2.21 1.40 13.58
C GLY A 76 -2.62 2.56 14.49
N VAL A 77 -3.14 2.27 15.68
CA VAL A 77 -3.59 3.32 16.62
C VAL A 77 -2.41 4.15 17.13
N VAL A 78 -1.32 3.50 17.55
CA VAL A 78 -0.14 4.22 18.05
C VAL A 78 0.44 5.11 16.96
N GLY A 79 0.61 4.59 15.74
CA GLY A 79 1.09 5.36 14.60
C GLY A 79 0.19 6.54 14.25
N LEU A 80 -1.13 6.33 14.23
CA LEU A 80 -2.12 7.37 13.95
C LEU A 80 -2.06 8.49 15.00
N VAL A 81 -2.02 8.15 16.29
CA VAL A 81 -1.88 9.12 17.38
C VAL A 81 -0.58 9.91 17.23
N LEU A 82 0.55 9.24 17.00
CA LEU A 82 1.84 9.91 16.83
C LEU A 82 1.88 10.83 15.60
N CYS A 83 1.21 10.46 14.50
CA CYS A 83 1.09 11.33 13.33
C CYS A 83 0.27 12.58 13.62
N LEU A 84 -0.85 12.46 14.33
CA LEU A 84 -1.77 13.56 14.58
C LEU A 84 -1.35 14.47 15.76
N HIS A 85 -0.61 13.94 16.74
CA HIS A 85 -0.19 14.68 17.92
C HIS A 85 0.97 15.67 17.66
N GLY A 86 1.53 15.65 16.45
CA GLY A 86 2.51 16.64 15.99
C GLY A 86 3.96 16.17 16.07
N ASN A 87 4.66 16.29 14.94
CA ASN A 87 6.11 16.21 14.67
C ASN A 87 7.00 15.20 15.42
N CYS A 88 6.47 14.17 16.10
CA CYS A 88 7.27 13.12 16.73
C CYS A 88 8.20 12.39 15.73
N PHE A 89 7.82 12.36 14.45
CA PHE A 89 8.59 11.74 13.37
C PHE A 89 9.55 12.70 12.64
N GLY A 90 9.60 13.99 13.02
CA GLY A 90 10.42 14.99 12.32
C GLY A 90 10.02 15.19 10.86
N ILE A 91 8.75 14.97 10.52
CA ILE A 91 8.22 15.08 9.16
C ILE A 91 8.13 16.56 8.77
N SER A 92 8.81 16.91 7.69
CA SER A 92 8.93 18.30 7.24
C SER A 92 7.69 18.83 6.50
N LEU A 93 6.87 17.94 5.91
CA LEU A 93 5.79 18.30 5.00
C LEU A 93 4.41 17.96 5.57
N LYS A 94 3.46 18.90 5.49
CA LYS A 94 2.10 18.73 6.04
C LYS A 94 1.38 17.56 5.37
N TRP A 95 1.50 17.43 4.05
CA TRP A 95 0.81 16.37 3.33
C TRP A 95 1.43 14.99 3.51
N GLU A 96 2.72 14.94 3.88
CA GLU A 96 3.37 13.70 4.28
C GLU A 96 2.74 13.17 5.58
N VAL A 97 2.43 14.04 6.56
CA VAL A 97 1.69 13.64 7.77
C VAL A 97 0.32 13.05 7.43
N TRP A 98 -0.41 13.65 6.48
CA TRP A 98 -1.69 13.10 6.04
C TRP A 98 -1.56 11.75 5.33
N GLY A 99 -0.54 11.57 4.48
CA GLY A 99 -0.24 10.28 3.86
C GLY A 99 0.00 9.19 4.91
N TRP A 100 0.82 9.47 5.92
CA TRP A 100 1.03 8.56 7.05
C TRP A 100 -0.23 8.35 7.90
N ALA A 101 -1.05 9.38 8.10
CA ALA A 101 -2.31 9.25 8.82
C ALA A 101 -3.28 8.31 8.10
N PHE A 102 -3.43 8.43 6.77
CA PHE A 102 -4.24 7.48 5.99
C PHE A 102 -3.65 6.07 6.00
N PHE A 103 -2.33 5.92 5.97
CA PHE A 103 -1.68 4.62 6.15
C PHE A 103 -2.06 3.97 7.49
N TYR A 104 -1.84 4.65 8.61
CA TYR A 104 -2.12 4.11 9.94
C TYR A 104 -3.62 3.93 10.22
N MET A 105 -4.46 4.80 9.64
CA MET A 105 -5.91 4.61 9.64
C MET A 105 -6.29 3.34 8.87
N GLY A 106 -5.69 3.10 7.70
CA GLY A 106 -5.83 1.87 6.94
C GLY A 106 -5.40 0.65 7.76
N ILE A 107 -4.21 0.65 8.37
CA ILE A 107 -3.72 -0.44 9.24
C ILE A 107 -4.67 -0.72 10.41
N THR A 108 -5.19 0.33 11.05
CA THR A 108 -6.21 0.20 12.10
C THR A 108 -7.48 -0.46 11.57
N ALA A 109 -7.95 -0.01 10.41
CA ALA A 109 -9.14 -0.55 9.77
C ALA A 109 -8.95 -2.00 9.26
N ILE A 110 -7.73 -2.41 8.85
CA ILE A 110 -7.40 -3.81 8.53
C ILE A 110 -7.71 -4.71 9.73
N ALA A 111 -7.35 -4.30 10.95
CA ALA A 111 -7.58 -5.14 12.13
C ALA A 111 -9.07 -5.47 12.31
N PHE A 112 -9.96 -4.50 12.05
CA PHE A 112 -11.41 -4.70 12.13
C PHE A 112 -11.96 -5.45 10.90
N GLY A 113 -11.57 -5.05 9.69
CA GLY A 113 -12.03 -5.65 8.44
C GLY A 113 -11.63 -7.13 8.33
N SER A 114 -10.38 -7.43 8.65
CA SER A 114 -9.83 -8.79 8.67
C SER A 114 -10.52 -9.65 9.72
N SER A 115 -10.70 -9.13 10.95
CA SER A 115 -11.42 -9.86 11.99
C SER A 115 -12.87 -10.12 11.59
N TYR A 116 -13.55 -9.13 10.99
CA TYR A 116 -14.91 -9.27 10.50
C TYR A 116 -15.06 -10.35 9.42
N TYR A 117 -14.07 -10.47 8.53
CA TYR A 117 -13.97 -11.54 7.54
C TYR A 117 -13.66 -12.90 8.18
N HIS A 118 -12.64 -13.02 9.02
CA HIS A 118 -12.23 -14.29 9.61
C HIS A 118 -13.26 -14.88 10.58
N LEU A 119 -14.08 -14.06 11.23
CA LEU A 119 -15.18 -14.54 12.08
C LEU A 119 -16.25 -15.30 11.29
N LYS A 120 -16.50 -14.91 10.04
CA LYS A 120 -17.47 -15.58 9.17
C LYS A 120 -17.05 -15.36 7.70
N PRO A 121 -16.23 -16.23 7.12
CA PRO A 121 -15.63 -15.96 5.82
C PRO A 121 -16.68 -15.96 4.70
N ASP A 122 -16.75 -14.86 3.96
CA ASP A 122 -17.56 -14.72 2.75
C ASP A 122 -17.03 -13.57 1.87
N ASP A 123 -17.33 -13.60 0.57
CA ASP A 123 -16.86 -12.62 -0.41
C ASP A 123 -17.28 -11.17 -0.07
N SER A 124 -18.45 -10.96 0.53
CA SER A 124 -18.90 -9.61 0.89
C SER A 124 -18.08 -9.02 2.03
N ARG A 125 -17.66 -9.85 2.99
CA ARG A 125 -16.81 -9.45 4.11
C ARG A 125 -15.34 -9.31 3.72
N LEU A 126 -14.90 -10.11 2.76
CA LEU A 126 -13.56 -10.02 2.22
C LEU A 126 -13.25 -8.65 1.61
N LEU A 127 -14.25 -7.99 1.01
CA LEU A 127 -14.12 -6.61 0.55
C LEU A 127 -13.77 -5.63 1.67
N TRP A 128 -14.29 -5.86 2.87
CA TRP A 128 -14.01 -5.05 4.06
C TRP A 128 -12.62 -5.31 4.64
N ASP A 129 -11.99 -6.43 4.32
CA ASP A 129 -10.58 -6.71 4.62
C ASP A 129 -9.65 -6.05 3.57
N ARG A 130 -10.00 -6.18 2.29
CA ARG A 130 -9.20 -5.68 1.17
C ARG A 130 -9.19 -4.16 1.04
N LEU A 131 -10.31 -3.49 1.28
CA LEU A 131 -10.42 -2.04 1.13
C LEU A 131 -9.43 -1.29 2.06
N PRO A 132 -9.42 -1.53 3.39
CA PRO A 132 -8.41 -0.95 4.28
C PRO A 132 -6.96 -1.26 3.89
N MET A 133 -6.71 -2.49 3.43
CA MET A 133 -5.38 -2.92 3.00
C MET A 133 -4.89 -2.12 1.79
N MET A 134 -5.73 -1.94 0.78
CA MET A 134 -5.41 -1.14 -0.40
C MET A 134 -5.24 0.35 -0.07
N ILE A 135 -6.06 0.90 0.83
CA ILE A 135 -5.90 2.28 1.34
C ILE A 135 -4.53 2.43 2.01
N ALA A 136 -4.13 1.50 2.87
CA ALA A 136 -2.83 1.54 3.52
C ALA A 136 -1.69 1.50 2.49
N ILE A 137 -1.69 0.53 1.58
CA ILE A 137 -0.62 0.38 0.59
C ILE A 137 -0.49 1.60 -0.32
N THR A 138 -1.60 2.15 -0.80
CA THR A 138 -1.59 3.34 -1.67
C THR A 138 -1.17 4.60 -0.93
N SER A 139 -1.53 4.73 0.34
CA SER A 139 -1.06 5.81 1.22
C SER A 139 0.44 5.72 1.50
N LEU A 140 0.95 4.52 1.72
CA LEU A 140 2.38 4.26 1.90
C LEU A 140 3.16 4.64 0.63
N PHE A 141 2.69 4.19 -0.53
CA PHE A 141 3.31 4.50 -1.82
C PHE A 141 3.28 6.00 -2.12
N SER A 142 2.15 6.68 -1.87
CA SER A 142 2.06 8.13 -2.04
C SER A 142 3.02 8.88 -1.10
N SER A 143 3.12 8.46 0.17
CA SER A 143 4.05 9.06 1.15
C SER A 143 5.49 8.93 0.69
N PHE A 144 5.86 7.77 0.12
CA PHE A 144 7.15 7.57 -0.53
C PHE A 144 7.37 8.53 -1.72
N VAL A 145 6.35 8.76 -2.56
CA VAL A 145 6.43 9.72 -3.67
C VAL A 145 6.61 11.15 -3.16
N ILE A 146 5.94 11.54 -2.06
CA ILE A 146 6.15 12.83 -1.40
C ILE A 146 7.60 12.97 -0.93
N GLU A 147 8.16 11.92 -0.32
CA GLU A 147 9.54 11.89 0.18
C GLU A 147 10.57 12.04 -0.96
N ARG A 148 10.40 11.30 -2.07
CA ARG A 148 11.42 11.15 -3.12
C ARG A 148 11.30 12.11 -4.28
N MET A 149 10.11 12.64 -4.55
CA MET A 149 9.86 13.44 -5.76
C MET A 149 9.44 14.86 -5.42
N ASP A 150 8.20 15.03 -4.98
CA ASP A 150 7.58 16.33 -4.73
C ASP A 150 6.24 16.14 -4.00
N GLU A 151 5.92 17.10 -3.12
CA GLU A 151 4.69 17.09 -2.33
C GLU A 151 3.43 17.12 -3.22
N ARG A 152 3.40 17.93 -4.28
CA ARG A 152 2.20 18.03 -5.14
C ARG A 152 1.95 16.73 -5.90
N ILE A 153 3.01 16.10 -6.41
CA ILE A 153 2.90 14.83 -7.15
C ILE A 153 2.39 13.75 -6.21
N GLY A 154 2.96 13.67 -5.01
CA GLY A 154 2.58 12.68 -4.02
C GLY A 154 1.13 12.87 -3.55
N VAL A 155 0.67 14.10 -3.32
CA VAL A 155 -0.73 14.39 -2.98
C VAL A 155 -1.70 14.02 -4.09
N THR A 156 -1.39 14.38 -5.34
CA THR A 156 -2.21 13.95 -6.49
C THR A 156 -2.23 12.43 -6.58
N CYS A 157 -1.08 11.78 -6.41
CA CYS A 157 -0.95 10.32 -6.38
C CYS A 157 -1.82 9.71 -5.26
N LEU A 158 -1.86 10.32 -4.07
CA LEU A 158 -2.69 9.87 -2.94
C LEU A 158 -4.16 9.78 -3.36
N PHE A 159 -4.73 10.93 -3.75
CA PHE A 159 -6.16 11.01 -4.04
C PHE A 159 -6.53 10.20 -5.29
N SER A 160 -5.71 10.24 -6.34
CA SER A 160 -5.95 9.43 -7.53
C SER A 160 -5.95 7.93 -7.21
N LEU A 161 -4.98 7.43 -6.44
CA LEU A 161 -4.93 6.02 -6.09
C LEU A 161 -6.09 5.61 -5.19
N HIS A 162 -6.51 6.44 -4.23
CA HIS A 162 -7.68 6.14 -3.40
C HIS A 162 -8.97 6.04 -4.23
N LEU A 163 -9.14 6.89 -5.24
CA LEU A 163 -10.26 6.76 -6.18
C LEU A 163 -10.19 5.45 -6.97
N VAL A 164 -8.99 5.05 -7.41
CA VAL A 164 -8.79 3.76 -8.08
C VAL A 164 -9.06 2.59 -7.13
N VAL A 165 -8.77 2.70 -5.83
CA VAL A 165 -9.11 1.68 -4.82
C VAL A 165 -10.63 1.51 -4.72
N LEU A 166 -11.38 2.61 -4.62
CA LEU A 166 -12.86 2.56 -4.60
C LEU A 166 -13.41 1.93 -5.87
N PHE A 167 -12.86 2.30 -7.03
CA PHE A 167 -13.21 1.69 -8.30
C PHE A 167 -12.88 0.19 -8.32
N SER A 168 -11.72 -0.21 -7.79
CA SER A 168 -11.28 -1.61 -7.73
C SER A 168 -12.24 -2.47 -6.91
N ILE A 169 -12.73 -1.97 -5.77
CA ILE A 169 -13.71 -2.69 -4.94
C ILE A 169 -15.05 -2.85 -5.67
N LEU A 170 -15.52 -1.81 -6.35
CA LEU A 170 -16.75 -1.89 -7.15
C LEU A 170 -16.58 -2.84 -8.34
N TYR A 171 -15.43 -2.78 -9.00
CA TYR A 171 -15.08 -3.65 -10.12
C TYR A 171 -15.05 -5.11 -9.68
N GLU A 172 -14.35 -5.41 -8.59
CA GLU A 172 -14.33 -6.73 -7.98
C GLU A 172 -15.73 -7.22 -7.60
N ARG A 173 -16.58 -6.34 -7.03
CA ARG A 173 -17.94 -6.71 -6.63
C ARG A 173 -18.85 -7.06 -7.80
N ILE A 174 -18.74 -6.33 -8.92
CA ILE A 174 -19.62 -6.48 -10.09
C ILE A 174 -19.11 -7.58 -11.02
N PHE A 175 -17.80 -7.56 -11.26
CA PHE A 175 -17.15 -8.41 -12.25
C PHE A 175 -16.40 -9.56 -11.64
N ASP A 176 -16.37 -9.76 -10.31
CA ASP A 176 -15.68 -10.87 -9.65
C ASP A 176 -14.31 -11.15 -10.28
N ASP A 177 -13.49 -10.10 -10.32
CA ASP A 177 -12.19 -10.07 -10.97
C ASP A 177 -11.17 -9.36 -10.09
N LEU A 178 -10.17 -10.13 -9.67
CA LEU A 178 -9.16 -9.74 -8.68
C LEU A 178 -7.96 -9.03 -9.29
N ARG A 179 -7.87 -8.94 -10.62
CA ARG A 179 -6.65 -8.42 -11.29
C ARG A 179 -6.28 -7.02 -10.82
N VAL A 180 -7.25 -6.10 -10.73
CA VAL A 180 -7.01 -4.71 -10.28
C VAL A 180 -6.52 -4.69 -8.84
N TYR A 181 -7.13 -5.49 -7.97
CA TYR A 181 -6.71 -5.66 -6.57
C TYR A 181 -5.28 -6.19 -6.44
N LEU A 182 -4.89 -7.20 -7.23
CA LEU A 182 -3.54 -7.76 -7.21
C LEU A 182 -2.47 -6.74 -7.59
N MET A 183 -2.79 -5.81 -8.50
CA MET A 183 -1.86 -4.77 -8.93
C MET A 183 -1.47 -3.81 -7.81
N PHE A 184 -2.38 -3.53 -6.88
CA PHE A 184 -2.05 -2.72 -5.70
C PHE A 184 -0.99 -3.36 -4.82
N HIS A 185 -0.81 -4.68 -4.89
CA HIS A 185 0.23 -5.37 -4.15
C HIS A 185 1.52 -5.48 -4.96
N ILE A 186 1.43 -5.84 -6.24
CA ILE A 186 2.61 -6.05 -7.08
C ILE A 186 3.34 -4.74 -7.39
N ILE A 187 2.61 -3.70 -7.79
CA ILE A 187 3.21 -2.45 -8.28
C ILE A 187 4.06 -1.79 -7.18
N PRO A 188 3.57 -1.53 -5.96
CA PRO A 188 4.38 -0.89 -4.92
C PRO A 188 5.56 -1.75 -4.48
N CYS A 189 5.43 -3.08 -4.49
CA CYS A 189 6.54 -3.98 -4.14
C CYS A 189 7.73 -3.89 -5.09
N VAL A 190 7.48 -3.55 -6.36
CA VAL A 190 8.55 -3.34 -7.36
C VAL A 190 8.95 -1.86 -7.41
N ALA A 191 7.96 -0.97 -7.46
CA ALA A 191 8.19 0.46 -7.65
C ALA A 191 8.92 1.11 -6.48
N ILE A 192 8.57 0.77 -5.22
CA ILE A 192 9.22 1.34 -4.04
C ILE A 192 10.72 1.03 -4.02
N PRO A 193 11.19 -0.24 -4.05
CA PRO A 193 12.63 -0.52 -4.00
C PRO A 193 13.36 0.00 -5.24
N MET A 194 12.77 -0.09 -6.44
CA MET A 194 13.37 0.45 -7.67
C MET A 194 13.59 1.96 -7.57
N MET A 195 12.55 2.71 -7.21
CA MET A 195 12.65 4.15 -7.02
C MET A 195 13.53 4.50 -5.81
N ALA A 196 13.53 3.68 -4.76
CA ALA A 196 14.33 3.92 -3.57
C ALA A 196 15.83 3.84 -3.85
N PHE A 197 16.20 2.99 -4.81
CA PHE A 197 17.56 2.87 -5.34
C PHE A 197 17.92 4.01 -6.30
N MET A 198 16.99 4.43 -7.16
CA MET A 198 17.25 5.43 -8.20
C MET A 198 17.16 6.89 -7.71
N LEU A 199 16.38 7.18 -6.67
CA LEU A 199 16.10 8.54 -6.20
C LEU A 199 16.76 8.84 -4.86
N PRO A 200 17.41 10.00 -4.70
CA PRO A 200 18.07 10.37 -3.45
C PRO A 200 17.04 10.47 -2.31
N PRO A 201 17.37 9.96 -1.11
CA PRO A 201 16.47 10.05 0.03
C PRO A 201 16.50 11.44 0.67
N LYS A 202 15.33 11.92 1.10
CA LYS A 202 15.21 13.17 1.88
C LYS A 202 15.59 12.97 3.36
N TYR A 203 15.40 11.75 3.89
CA TYR A 203 15.62 11.42 5.30
C TYR A 203 16.71 10.34 5.47
N THR A 204 17.32 10.29 6.65
CA THR A 204 18.47 9.44 6.97
C THR A 204 18.19 7.93 6.98
N HIS A 205 16.91 7.53 7.03
CA HIS A 205 16.49 6.15 7.27
C HIS A 205 15.94 5.43 6.03
N SER A 206 16.35 5.86 4.82
CA SER A 206 15.94 5.29 3.52
C SER A 206 15.99 3.75 3.43
N ARG A 207 16.93 3.12 4.14
CA ARG A 207 17.08 1.66 4.21
C ARG A 207 15.79 0.93 4.64
N PHE A 208 14.93 1.55 5.42
CA PHE A 208 13.68 0.92 5.88
C PHE A 208 12.69 0.65 4.74
N TRP A 209 12.77 1.37 3.62
CA TRP A 209 11.97 1.05 2.44
C TRP A 209 12.31 -0.32 1.85
N PHE A 210 13.59 -0.71 1.86
CA PHE A 210 14.03 -2.03 1.42
C PHE A 210 13.64 -3.12 2.42
N TRP A 211 13.78 -2.86 3.73
CA TRP A 211 13.33 -3.80 4.77
C TRP A 211 11.83 -4.05 4.69
N ALA A 212 11.02 -2.99 4.52
CA ALA A 212 9.58 -3.12 4.39
C ALA A 212 9.19 -3.95 3.16
N ALA A 213 9.80 -3.69 2.00
CA ALA A 213 9.59 -4.49 0.80
C ALA A 213 10.02 -5.96 0.99
N GLY A 214 11.18 -6.19 1.59
CA GLY A 214 11.71 -7.53 1.87
C GLY A 214 10.82 -8.35 2.80
N PHE A 215 10.41 -7.78 3.94
CA PHE A 215 9.50 -8.46 4.87
C PHE A 215 8.13 -8.72 4.27
N TYR A 216 7.61 -7.80 3.46
CA TYR A 216 6.33 -8.00 2.78
C TYR A 216 6.40 -9.15 1.76
N VAL A 217 7.46 -9.21 0.96
CA VAL A 217 7.69 -10.30 0.01
C VAL A 217 7.86 -11.64 0.74
N LEU A 218 8.64 -11.67 1.82
CA LEU A 218 8.82 -12.86 2.66
C LEU A 218 7.47 -13.35 3.22
N ALA A 219 6.65 -12.43 3.74
CA ALA A 219 5.32 -12.77 4.27
C ALA A 219 4.39 -13.35 3.19
N LYS A 220 4.51 -12.89 1.93
CA LYS A 220 3.74 -13.46 0.83
C LYS A 220 4.23 -14.85 0.42
N PHE A 221 5.53 -15.12 0.48
CA PHE A 221 6.08 -16.45 0.21
C PHE A 221 5.62 -17.48 1.25
N GLU A 222 5.59 -17.12 2.54
CA GLU A 222 5.10 -17.99 3.62
C GLU A 222 3.58 -18.23 3.58
N ALA A 223 2.84 -17.37 2.88
CA ALA A 223 1.39 -17.48 2.75
C ALA A 223 0.94 -18.38 1.59
N CYS A 224 1.87 -18.88 0.77
CA CYS A 224 1.62 -19.73 -0.40
C CYS A 224 1.64 -21.23 -0.08
#